data_AF-A0A7T8HUL9-F1
#
_entry.id   AF-A0A7T8HUL9-F1
#
_cell.length_a   1.000
_cell.length_b   1.000
_cell.length_c   1.000
_cell.angle_alpha   90.00
_cell.angle_beta   90.00
_cell.angle_gamma   90.00
#
_symmetry.space_group_name_H-M   'P 1'
#
loop_
_entity.id
_entity.type
_entity.pdbx_description
1 polymer ?
#
loop_
_entity_poly.entity_id
_entity_poly.type
_entity_poly.pdbx_seq_one_letter_code
_entity_poly.pdbx_strand_id
1 'polypeptide(L)' 'RPVHRRSLEKIEMIPASQSCPRVEIIATMKKNGEKRCLNPESQTIQNLLKAISKQRSKRSHQTQREA' A
#
# COMPACT_ATOMS: atom_id res chain seq x y z
N ARG A 1 1.31 11.33 -11.11
CA ARG A 1 2.72 10.95 -10.87
C ARG A 1 2.80 9.47 -10.54
N PRO A 2 3.71 8.69 -11.17
CA PRO A 2 3.87 7.27 -10.86
C PRO A 2 4.27 7.04 -9.39
N VAL A 3 3.75 5.98 -8.78
CA VAL A 3 4.09 5.57 -7.41
C VAL A 3 4.85 4.26 -7.48
N HIS A 4 6.11 4.27 -7.04
CA HIS A 4 6.96 3.10 -7.03
C HIS A 4 7.00 2.49 -5.62
N ARG A 5 6.93 1.16 -5.53
CA ARG A 5 6.99 0.45 -4.24
C ARG A 5 8.18 0.85 -3.36
N ARG A 6 9.36 1.12 -3.96
CA ARG A 6 10.59 1.45 -3.21
C ARG A 6 10.54 2.83 -2.55
N SER A 7 9.74 3.76 -3.10
CA SER A 7 9.59 5.11 -2.55
C SER A 7 8.49 5.23 -1.51
N LEU A 8 7.73 4.15 -1.25
CA LEU A 8 6.69 4.11 -0.24
C LEU A 8 7.23 3.70 1.13
N GLU A 9 6.95 4.53 2.13
CA GLU A 9 7.18 4.23 3.53
C GLU A 9 6.04 3.37 4.08
N LYS A 10 4.80 3.82 3.84
CA LYS A 10 3.58 3.19 4.30
C LYS A 10 2.53 3.25 3.21
N ILE A 11 1.65 2.25 3.19
CA ILE A 11 0.42 2.27 2.41
C ILE A 11 -0.73 1.85 3.33
N GLU A 12 -1.81 2.61 3.31
CA GLU A 12 -3.01 2.44 4.12
C GLU A 12 -4.21 2.30 3.18
N MET A 13 -5.06 1.34 3.47
CA MET A 13 -6.33 1.13 2.77
C MET A 13 -7.45 1.34 3.78
N ILE A 14 -8.23 2.37 3.54
CA ILE A 14 -9.37 2.75 4.38
C ILE A 14 -10.62 2.27 3.63
N PRO A 15 -11.37 1.31 4.18
CA PRO A 15 -12.58 0.80 3.53
C PRO A 15 -13.68 1.88 3.53
N ALA A 16 -14.67 1.69 2.66
CA ALA A 16 -15.88 2.49 2.70
C ALA A 16 -16.54 2.40 4.09
N SER A 17 -17.06 3.53 4.57
CA SER A 17 -17.75 3.69 5.85
C SER A 17 -19.10 4.37 5.64
N GLN A 18 -19.91 4.45 6.71
CA GLN A 18 -21.21 5.15 6.67
C GLN A 18 -21.07 6.62 6.24
N SER A 19 -19.95 7.26 6.56
CA SER A 19 -19.70 8.68 6.24
C SER A 19 -18.92 8.88 4.93
N CYS A 20 -18.22 7.86 4.43
CA CYS A 20 -17.49 7.91 3.17
C CYS A 20 -17.75 6.62 2.37
N PRO A 21 -18.57 6.64 1.31
CA PRO A 21 -18.93 5.43 0.58
C PRO A 21 -17.81 4.89 -0.30
N ARG A 22 -16.65 5.55 -0.33
CA ARG A 22 -15.53 5.23 -1.21
C ARG A 22 -14.39 4.60 -0.41
N VAL A 23 -13.69 3.67 -1.05
CA VAL A 23 -12.42 3.17 -0.54
C VAL A 23 -11.35 4.22 -0.79
N GLU A 24 -10.56 4.51 0.23
CA GLU A 24 -9.43 5.43 0.13
C GLU A 24 -8.12 4.67 0.28
N ILE A 25 -7.16 4.95 -0.60
CA ILE A 25 -5.82 4.38 -0.51
C ILE A 25 -4.86 5.54 -0.30
N ILE A 26 -4.15 5.54 0.82
CA ILE A 26 -3.20 6.60 1.17
C ILE A 26 -1.78 6.03 1.16
N ALA A 27 -0.91 6.67 0.39
CA ALA A 27 0.51 6.37 0.32
C ALA A 27 1.31 7.43 1.08
N THR A 28 2.23 7.00 1.94
CA THR A 28 3.23 7.87 2.58
C THR A 28 4.56 7.68 1.88
N MET A 29 5.17 8.76 1.39
CA MET A 29 6.42 8.74 0.65
C MET A 29 7.63 8.82 1.58
N LYS A 30 8.63 7.94 1.42
CA LYS A 30 9.84 7.93 2.28
C LYS A 30 10.68 9.21 2.24
N LYS A 31 10.70 9.89 1.09
CA LYS A 31 11.63 11.00 0.85
C LYS A 31 11.33 12.21 1.74
N ASN A 32 10.06 12.46 2.02
CA ASN A 32 9.57 13.70 2.62
C ASN A 32 8.34 13.49 3.52
N GLY A 33 7.91 12.26 3.74
CA GLY A 33 6.67 11.95 4.48
C GLY A 33 5.39 12.39 3.75
N GLU A 34 5.48 12.81 2.48
CA GLU A 34 4.33 13.30 1.72
C GLU A 34 3.24 12.22 1.66
N LYS A 35 2.02 12.61 2.01
CA LYS A 35 0.84 11.76 1.90
C LYS A 35 0.15 12.00 0.56
N ARG A 36 -0.15 10.93 -0.16
CA ARG A 36 -0.83 10.96 -1.44
C ARG A 36 -2.03 10.02 -1.43
N CYS A 37 -3.20 10.53 -1.78
CA CYS A 37 -4.35 9.69 -2.09
C CYS A 37 -4.16 9.06 -3.47
N LEU A 38 -4.45 7.76 -3.57
CA LEU A 38 -4.33 6.95 -4.77
C LEU A 38 -5.71 6.52 -5.24
N ASN A 39 -5.87 6.40 -6.56
CA ASN A 39 -7.13 5.94 -7.14
C ASN A 39 -7.26 4.40 -7.02
N PRO A 40 -8.25 3.87 -6.28
CA PRO A 40 -8.47 2.42 -6.15
C PRO A 40 -8.85 1.72 -7.46
N GLU A 41 -9.44 2.44 -8.42
CA GLU A 41 -9.84 1.88 -9.72
C GLU A 41 -8.65 1.75 -10.70
N SER A 42 -7.51 2.35 -10.36
CA SER A 42 -6.32 2.27 -11.21
C SER A 42 -5.69 0.88 -11.17
N GLN A 43 -5.59 0.23 -12.33
CA GLN A 43 -4.92 -1.07 -12.50
C GLN A 43 -3.48 -1.06 -11.93
N THR A 44 -2.76 0.05 -12.11
CA THR A 44 -1.39 0.23 -11.59
C THR A 44 -1.36 0.18 -10.06
N ILE A 45 -2.34 0.80 -9.40
CA ILE A 45 -2.45 0.82 -7.94
C ILE A 45 -2.85 -0.57 -7.41
N GLN A 46 -3.76 -1.26 -8.08
CA GLN A 46 -4.10 -2.64 -7.73
C GLN A 46 -2.90 -3.59 -7.85
N ASN A 47 -2.10 -3.46 -8.90
CA ASN A 47 -0.88 -4.25 -9.08
C ASN A 47 0.18 -3.93 -8.01
N LEU A 48 0.31 -2.65 -7.64
CA LEU A 48 1.19 -2.21 -6.56
C LEU A 48 0.81 -2.85 -5.22
N LEU A 49 -0.49 -2.86 -4.88
CA LEU A 49 -0.99 -3.50 -3.66
C LEU A 49 -0.70 -5.01 -3.65
N LYS A 50 -0.96 -5.72 -4.74
CA LYS A 50 -0.62 -7.16 -4.90
C LYS A 50 0.88 -7.41 -4.73
N ALA A 51 1.72 -6.50 -5.23
CA ALA A 51 3.17 -6.62 -5.12
C ALA A 51 3.67 -6.38 -3.68
N ILE A 52 2.99 -5.53 -2.91
CA ILE A 52 3.30 -5.26 -1.50
C ILE A 52 2.84 -6.41 -0.60
N SER A 53 1.64 -6.97 -0.83
CA SER A 53 1.11 -8.08 -0.02
C SER A 53 1.98 -9.34 -0.14
N LYS A 54 2.42 -9.70 -1.36
CA LYS A 54 3.34 -10.81 -1.60
C LYS A 54 4.68 -10.67 -0.86
N GLN A 55 5.19 -9.44 -0.72
CA GLN A 55 6.44 -9.19 -0.01
C GLN A 55 6.29 -9.40 1.52
N ARG A 56 5.13 -9.04 2.10
CA ARG A 56 4.85 -9.27 3.52
C ARG A 56 4.72 -10.75 3.86
N SER A 57 4.05 -11.53 3.02
CA SER A 57 3.97 -12.99 3.20
C SER A 57 5.36 -13.64 3.20
N LYS A 58 6.24 -13.27 2.26
CA LYS A 58 7.63 -13.78 2.23
C LYS A 58 8.44 -13.43 3.48
N ARG A 59 8.32 -12.20 3.98
CA ARG A 59 8.97 -11.80 5.24
C ARG A 59 8.44 -12.59 6.43
N SER A 60 7.12 -12.77 6.52
CA SER A 60 6.49 -13.58 7.58
C SER A 60 6.97 -15.04 7.59
N HIS A 61 7.18 -15.64 6.41
CA HIS A 61 7.72 -17.01 6.33
C HIS A 61 9.20 -17.09 6.70
N GLN A 62 9.98 -16.03 6.47
CA GLN A 62 11.39 -16.00 6.84
C GLN A 62 11.56 -15.86 8.36
N THR A 63 10.75 -15.02 9.01
CA THR A 63 10.78 -14.86 10.48
C THR A 63 10.32 -16.11 11.25
N GLN A 64 9.59 -17.03 10.61
CA GLN A 64 9.15 -18.30 11.21
C GLN A 64 10.14 -19.46 11.04
N ARG A 65 11.20 -19.31 10.23
CA ARG A 65 12.23 -20.35 10.02
C ARG A 65 13.52 -20.12 10.81
N GLU A 66 13.65 -18.95 11.44
CA GLU A 66 14.82 -18.55 12.24
C GLU A 66 14.55 -18.65 13.76
N ALA A 67 13.41 -19.22 14.17
CA ALA A 67 13.02 -19.48 15.55
C ALA A 67 12.95 -20.98 15.84
#